data_AF-A0A2W6NEZ8-F1
#
_entry.id   AF-A0A2W6NEZ8-F1
#
_cell.length_a   1.000
_cell.length_b   1.000
_cell.length_c   1.000
_cell.angle_alpha   90.00
_cell.angle_beta   90.00
_cell.angle_gamma   90.00
#
_symmetry.space_group_name_H-M   'P 1'
#
loop_
_entity.id
_entity.type
_entity.pdbx_description
1 polymer ?
#
loop_
_entity_poly.entity_id
_entity_poly.type
_entity_poly.pdbx_seq_one_letter_code
_entity_poly.pdbx_strand_id
1 'polypeptide(L)'
;MTTEYIRPTWTIEEVIVDCNVSKKAIALIDNFKAILVTEELRYEFMMRVPFDPNGHQVFDLLHEMRKEQLCLNPMSDESFLDMYLLNPIQALRQYFKHSIVPAHEERIQQWNIDLKELVKLKQTDYSIHLNRALTALYK
;
A
#
# COMPACT_ATOMS: atom_id res chain seq x y z
N MET A 1 17.59 -38.65 -16.52
CA MET A 1 17.97 -37.22 -16.64
C MET A 1 16.85 -36.40 -16.03
N THR A 2 17.04 -35.92 -14.80
CA THR A 2 16.12 -35.03 -14.11
C THR A 2 16.40 -33.61 -14.57
N THR A 3 15.49 -33.01 -15.34
CA THR A 3 15.54 -31.58 -15.65
C THR A 3 15.29 -30.81 -14.35
N GLU A 4 16.35 -30.21 -13.80
CA GLU A 4 16.22 -29.22 -12.73
C GLU A 4 15.32 -28.09 -13.21
N TYR A 5 14.20 -27.92 -12.52
CA TYR A 5 13.28 -26.83 -12.78
C TYR A 5 13.88 -25.54 -12.21
N ILE A 6 14.58 -24.77 -13.05
CA ILE A 6 15.09 -23.46 -12.70
C ILE A 6 13.89 -22.53 -12.53
N ARG A 7 13.56 -22.18 -11.28
CA ARG A 7 12.54 -21.14 -11.03
C ARG A 7 13.01 -19.84 -11.69
N PRO A 8 12.18 -19.20 -12.53
CA PRO A 8 12.49 -17.87 -13.03
C PRO A 8 12.70 -16.93 -11.83
N THR A 9 13.85 -16.28 -11.76
CA THR A 9 14.24 -15.33 -10.71
C THR A 9 13.67 -13.93 -10.92
N TRP A 10 12.80 -13.77 -11.91
CA TRP A 10 12.28 -12.46 -12.28
C TRP A 10 11.39 -11.91 -11.18
N THR A 11 11.75 -10.71 -10.73
CA THR A 11 10.93 -9.88 -9.86
C THR A 11 9.70 -9.40 -10.63
N ILE A 12 8.63 -9.08 -9.90
CA ILE A 12 7.42 -8.51 -10.50
C ILE A 12 7.75 -7.20 -11.24
N GLU A 13 8.71 -6.44 -10.74
CA GLU A 13 9.21 -5.22 -11.37
C GLU A 13 9.82 -5.47 -12.75
N GLU A 14 10.63 -6.52 -12.90
CA GLU A 14 11.25 -6.89 -14.18
C GLU A 14 10.19 -7.29 -15.21
N VAL A 15 9.18 -8.07 -14.78
CA VAL A 15 8.04 -8.45 -15.64
C VAL A 15 7.22 -7.22 -16.07
N ILE A 16 6.98 -6.28 -15.17
CA ILE A 16 6.19 -5.07 -15.44
C ILE A 16 6.87 -4.17 -16.48
N VAL A 17 8.19 -4.00 -16.37
CA VAL A 17 8.98 -3.20 -17.29
C VAL A 17 9.06 -3.86 -18.66
N ASP A 18 9.35 -5.16 -18.70
CA ASP A 18 9.54 -5.91 -19.95
C ASP A 18 8.22 -6.08 -20.72
N CYS A 19 7.10 -6.27 -20.01
CA CYS A 19 5.77 -6.32 -20.61
C CYS A 19 5.18 -4.94 -20.94
N ASN A 20 5.93 -3.85 -20.73
CA ASN A 20 5.51 -2.47 -20.99
C ASN A 20 4.12 -2.14 -20.38
N VAL A 21 3.89 -2.64 -19.17
CA VAL A 21 2.59 -2.53 -18.49
C VAL A 21 2.32 -1.06 -18.16
N SER A 22 1.16 -0.54 -18.60
CA SER A 22 0.86 0.88 -18.41
C SER A 22 0.89 1.28 -16.93
N LYS A 23 1.34 2.50 -16.64
CA LYS A 23 1.33 3.05 -15.26
C LYS A 23 -0.05 3.00 -14.60
N LYS A 24 -1.13 3.06 -15.38
CA LYS A 24 -2.51 2.86 -14.89
C LYS A 24 -2.74 1.44 -14.40
N ALA A 25 -2.25 0.43 -15.12
CA ALA A 25 -2.35 -0.97 -14.72
C ALA A 25 -1.46 -1.31 -13.51
N ILE A 26 -0.30 -0.65 -13.37
CA ILE A 26 0.54 -0.78 -12.16
C ILE A 26 -0.18 -0.19 -10.94
N ALA A 27 -0.75 1.02 -11.06
CA ALA A 27 -1.54 1.64 -10.00
C ALA A 27 -2.76 0.80 -9.63
N LEU A 28 -3.38 0.15 -10.60
CA LEU A 28 -4.46 -0.81 -10.40
C LEU A 28 -4.02 -2.01 -9.55
N ILE A 29 -2.86 -2.61 -9.87
CA ILE A 29 -2.26 -3.71 -9.11
C ILE A 29 -1.93 -3.27 -7.68
N ASP A 30 -1.40 -2.07 -7.49
CA ASP A 30 -1.11 -1.53 -6.17
C ASP A 30 -2.40 -1.23 -5.38
N ASN A 31 -3.48 -0.81 -6.05
CA ASN A 31 -4.82 -0.68 -5.45
C ASN A 31 -5.36 -2.04 -5.00
N PHE A 32 -5.27 -3.05 -5.87
CA PHE A 32 -5.67 -4.43 -5.55
C PHE A 32 -4.88 -4.98 -4.37
N LYS A 33 -3.56 -4.79 -4.37
CA LYS A 33 -2.69 -5.22 -3.28
C LYS A 33 -3.07 -4.54 -1.99
N ALA A 34 -3.38 -3.24 -1.98
CA ALA A 34 -3.71 -2.48 -0.77
C ALA A 34 -5.06 -2.87 -0.14
N ILE A 35 -6.04 -3.31 -0.94
CA ILE A 35 -7.38 -3.66 -0.45
C ILE A 35 -7.47 -5.15 -0.11
N LEU A 36 -6.80 -6.03 -0.84
CA LEU A 36 -6.89 -7.48 -0.61
C LEU A 36 -5.89 -8.02 0.42
N VAL A 37 -5.20 -7.13 1.17
CA VAL A 37 -4.15 -7.51 2.14
C VAL A 37 -4.71 -8.40 3.26
N THR A 38 -5.89 -8.06 3.80
CA THR A 38 -6.45 -8.75 4.97
C THR A 38 -7.72 -9.53 4.62
N GLU A 39 -8.06 -10.52 5.45
CA GLU A 39 -9.24 -11.37 5.24
C GLU A 39 -10.54 -10.58 5.38
N GLU A 40 -10.56 -9.63 6.31
CA GLU A 40 -11.69 -8.74 6.55
C GLU A 40 -11.98 -7.86 5.33
N LEU A 41 -10.94 -7.29 4.71
CA LEU A 41 -11.11 -6.44 3.53
C LEU A 41 -11.52 -7.24 2.30
N ARG A 42 -11.03 -8.48 2.16
CA ARG A 42 -11.51 -9.41 1.13
C ARG A 42 -12.99 -9.74 1.32
N TYR A 43 -13.40 -9.98 2.57
CA TYR A 43 -14.80 -10.24 2.90
C TYR A 43 -15.68 -9.04 2.59
N GLU A 44 -15.27 -7.83 3.00
CA GLU A 44 -16.00 -6.60 2.69
C GLU A 44 -16.15 -6.37 1.18
N PHE A 45 -15.11 -6.63 0.39
CA PHE A 45 -15.18 -6.52 -1.06
C PHE A 45 -16.22 -7.50 -1.64
N MET A 46 -16.20 -8.76 -1.21
CA MET A 46 -17.13 -9.79 -1.68
C MET A 46 -18.59 -9.48 -1.31
N MET A 47 -18.83 -8.80 -0.19
CA MET A 47 -20.16 -8.38 0.25
C MET A 47 -20.72 -7.18 -0.53
N ARG A 48 -19.83 -6.35 -1.10
CA ARG A 48 -20.20 -5.09 -1.77
C ARG A 48 -20.17 -5.19 -3.29
N VAL A 49 -19.49 -6.19 -3.85
CA VAL A 49 -19.41 -6.38 -5.31
C VAL A 49 -20.78 -6.83 -5.88
N PRO A 50 -21.26 -6.22 -6.98
CA PRO A 50 -22.51 -6.62 -7.64
C PRO A 50 -22.50 -8.08 -8.14
N PHE A 51 -23.68 -8.67 -8.34
CA PHE A 51 -23.86 -10.08 -8.76
C PHE A 51 -23.36 -10.40 -10.18
N ASP A 52 -23.06 -9.39 -11.01
CA ASP A 52 -22.41 -9.56 -12.32
C ASP A 52 -21.69 -8.25 -12.68
N PRO A 53 -20.51 -8.00 -12.10
CA PRO A 53 -19.87 -6.69 -12.18
C PRO A 53 -19.06 -6.58 -13.48
N ASN A 54 -19.20 -5.46 -14.17
CA ASN A 54 -18.27 -5.13 -15.24
C ASN A 54 -16.95 -4.58 -14.67
N GLY A 55 -15.90 -4.51 -15.50
CA GLY A 55 -14.58 -4.08 -15.07
C GLY A 55 -14.53 -2.66 -14.48
N HIS A 56 -15.38 -1.73 -14.94
CA HIS A 56 -15.45 -0.37 -14.37
C HIS A 56 -16.08 -0.39 -12.97
N GLN A 57 -17.13 -1.17 -12.75
CA GLN A 57 -17.77 -1.28 -11.43
C GLN A 57 -16.83 -1.88 -10.38
N VAL A 58 -16.04 -2.90 -10.77
CA VAL A 58 -15.00 -3.45 -9.90
C VAL A 58 -13.94 -2.38 -9.60
N PHE A 59 -13.51 -1.63 -10.61
CA PHE A 59 -12.53 -0.55 -10.45
C PHE A 59 -13.00 0.54 -9.49
N ASP A 60 -14.23 1.03 -9.67
CA ASP A 60 -14.80 2.10 -8.87
C ASP A 60 -14.99 1.65 -7.41
N LEU A 61 -15.49 0.43 -7.18
CA LEU A 61 -15.63 -0.14 -5.85
C LEU A 61 -14.29 -0.22 -5.12
N LEU A 62 -13.23 -0.65 -5.81
CA LEU A 62 -11.88 -0.68 -5.23
C LEU A 62 -11.40 0.74 -4.90
N HIS A 63 -11.67 1.72 -5.76
CA HIS A 63 -11.25 3.09 -5.49
C HIS A 63 -11.96 3.68 -4.26
N GLU A 64 -13.27 3.44 -4.13
CA GLU A 64 -14.04 3.86 -2.96
C GLU A 64 -13.59 3.15 -1.69
N MET A 65 -13.43 1.83 -1.70
CA MET A 65 -12.92 1.09 -0.53
C MET A 65 -11.51 1.55 -0.12
N ARG A 66 -10.64 1.87 -1.09
CA ARG A 66 -9.33 2.47 -0.79
C ARG A 66 -9.49 3.81 -0.12
N LYS A 67 -10.35 4.68 -0.65
CA LYS A 67 -10.61 6.01 -0.05
C LYS A 67 -11.14 5.88 1.38
N GLU A 68 -12.07 4.96 1.63
CA GLU A 68 -12.57 4.64 2.97
C GLU A 68 -11.44 4.20 3.90
N GLN A 69 -10.54 3.30 3.46
CA GLN A 69 -9.38 2.88 4.26
C GLN A 69 -8.43 4.03 4.57
N LEU A 70 -8.25 4.99 3.65
CA LEU A 70 -7.43 6.18 3.88
C LEU A 70 -8.14 7.18 4.83
N CYS A 71 -9.47 7.17 4.87
CA CYS A 71 -10.28 8.08 5.69
C CYS A 71 -10.56 7.54 7.10
N LEU A 72 -10.80 6.23 7.25
CA LEU A 72 -11.13 5.55 8.50
C LEU A 72 -9.89 4.78 8.98
N ASN A 73 -9.07 5.46 9.78
CA ASN A 73 -7.97 4.77 10.45
C ASN A 73 -8.50 3.94 11.61
N PRO A 74 -8.17 2.64 11.69
CA PRO A 74 -8.59 1.79 12.80
C PRO A 74 -7.85 2.11 14.11
N MET A 75 -6.91 3.06 14.09
CA MET A 75 -6.12 3.53 15.21
C MET A 75 -6.27 5.05 15.30
N SER A 76 -6.50 5.58 16.50
CA SER A 76 -6.52 7.03 16.71
C SER A 76 -5.13 7.64 16.55
N ASP A 77 -5.07 8.92 16.21
CA ASP A 77 -3.80 9.65 16.07
C ASP A 77 -2.97 9.62 17.36
N GLU A 78 -3.60 9.73 18.54
CA GLU A 78 -2.92 9.58 19.83
C GLU A 78 -2.30 8.19 20.00
N SER A 79 -3.08 7.13 19.73
CA SER A 79 -2.58 5.75 19.84
C SER A 79 -1.43 5.48 18.86
N PHE A 80 -1.48 6.11 17.69
CA PHE A 80 -0.41 6.05 16.71
C PHE A 80 0.86 6.71 17.23
N LEU A 81 0.76 7.94 17.74
CA LEU A 81 1.92 8.69 18.24
C LEU A 81 2.58 7.97 19.41
N ASP A 82 1.79 7.42 20.34
CA ASP A 82 2.30 6.61 21.45
C ASP A 82 3.03 5.37 20.95
N MET A 83 2.47 4.64 19.99
CA MET A 83 3.12 3.48 19.39
C MET A 83 4.36 3.88 18.59
N TYR A 84 4.34 5.02 17.91
CA TYR A 84 5.45 5.51 17.08
C TYR A 84 6.67 5.86 17.93
N LEU A 85 6.48 6.43 19.13
CA LEU A 85 7.56 6.69 20.08
C LEU A 85 8.29 5.42 20.55
N LEU A 86 7.57 4.30 20.63
CA LEU A 86 8.12 3.01 21.09
C LEU A 86 8.67 2.18 19.94
N ASN A 87 7.94 2.11 18.83
CA ASN A 87 8.28 1.32 17.66
C ASN A 87 7.70 1.97 16.38
N PRO A 88 8.48 2.86 15.73
CA PRO A 88 8.05 3.58 14.53
C PRO A 88 7.58 2.66 13.41
N ILE A 89 8.27 1.54 13.19
CA ILE A 89 7.96 0.62 12.08
C ILE A 89 6.61 -0.04 12.31
N GLN A 90 6.37 -0.55 13.51
CA GLN A 90 5.10 -1.20 13.83
C GLN A 90 3.92 -0.22 13.79
N ALA A 91 4.11 1.00 14.30
CA ALA A 91 3.10 2.05 14.25
C ALA A 91 2.68 2.35 12.80
N LEU A 92 3.65 2.60 11.92
CA LEU A 92 3.39 2.88 10.51
C LEU A 92 2.70 1.71 9.80
N ARG A 93 3.09 0.46 10.11
CA ARG A 93 2.44 -0.73 9.54
C ARG A 93 0.99 -0.85 9.97
N GLN A 94 0.70 -0.66 11.25
CA GLN A 94 -0.66 -0.82 11.77
C GLN A 94 -1.59 0.30 11.32
N TYR A 95 -1.08 1.53 11.31
CA TYR A 95 -1.84 2.71 10.97
C TYR A 95 -2.07 2.83 9.46
N PHE A 96 -1.01 2.69 8.65
CA PHE A 96 -1.09 2.85 7.19
C PHE A 96 -1.27 1.53 6.41
N LYS A 97 -1.51 0.41 7.10
CA LYS A 97 -1.76 -0.90 6.48
C LYS A 97 -0.72 -1.27 5.42
N HIS A 98 0.55 -1.04 5.71
CA HIS A 98 1.73 -1.30 4.86
C HIS A 98 2.02 -0.29 3.73
N SER A 99 1.18 0.72 3.46
CA SER A 99 1.49 1.72 2.42
C SER A 99 1.18 3.17 2.78
N ILE A 100 2.20 4.03 2.65
CA ILE A 100 2.09 5.47 2.83
C ILE A 100 2.04 6.12 1.46
N VAL A 101 0.98 6.89 1.23
CA VAL A 101 0.62 7.49 -0.06
C VAL A 101 0.54 9.01 0.08
N PRO A 102 0.57 9.79 -1.03
CA PRO A 102 0.58 11.25 -0.95
C PRO A 102 -0.56 11.86 -0.13
N ALA A 103 -1.74 11.23 -0.12
CA ALA A 103 -2.87 11.67 0.70
C ALA A 103 -2.59 11.67 2.22
N HIS A 104 -1.54 10.97 2.68
CA HIS A 104 -1.13 10.95 4.09
C HIS A 104 -0.14 12.06 4.46
N GLU A 105 0.37 12.82 3.49
CA GLU A 105 1.43 13.81 3.72
C GLU A 105 0.98 14.88 4.71
N GLU A 106 -0.19 15.47 4.51
CA GLU A 106 -0.73 16.53 5.38
C GLU A 106 -0.83 16.04 6.83
N ARG A 107 -1.28 14.80 7.03
CA ARG A 107 -1.42 14.20 8.36
C ARG A 107 -0.07 13.91 9.01
N ILE A 108 0.89 13.40 8.25
CA ILE A 108 2.27 13.17 8.73
C ILE A 108 2.92 14.49 9.14
N GLN A 109 2.70 15.57 8.39
CA GLN A 109 3.17 16.91 8.71
C GLN A 109 2.52 17.45 10.00
N GLN A 110 1.21 17.24 10.19
CA GLN A 110 0.50 17.63 11.42
C GLN A 110 1.07 16.96 12.68
N TRP A 111 1.58 15.74 12.55
CA TRP A 111 2.24 15.01 13.63
C TRP A 111 3.71 15.37 13.83
N ASN A 112 4.23 16.29 13.02
CA ASN A 112 5.62 16.74 13.08
C ASN A 112 6.63 15.61 12.83
N ILE A 113 6.23 14.56 12.10
CA ILE A 113 7.11 13.46 11.69
C ILE A 113 7.79 13.82 10.37
N ASP A 114 9.13 13.79 10.34
CA ASP A 114 9.88 14.09 9.12
C ASP A 114 9.79 12.92 8.12
N LEU A 115 9.31 13.21 6.91
CA LEU A 115 9.27 12.25 5.80
C LEU A 115 10.66 11.68 5.47
N LYS A 116 11.75 12.41 5.73
CA LYS A 116 13.12 11.90 5.57
C LYS A 116 13.44 10.78 6.57
N GLU A 117 12.91 10.85 7.79
CA GLU A 117 13.04 9.77 8.76
C GLU A 117 12.28 8.52 8.30
N LEU A 118 11.08 8.69 7.73
CA LEU A 118 10.33 7.58 7.15
C LEU A 118 11.08 6.90 5.99
N VAL A 119 11.76 7.68 5.14
CA VAL A 119 12.61 7.15 4.06
C VAL A 119 13.78 6.34 4.63
N LYS A 120 14.42 6.81 5.72
CA LYS A 120 15.48 6.06 6.40
C LYS A 120 14.95 4.77 7.03
N LEU A 121 13.80 4.81 7.69
CA LEU A 121 13.16 3.61 8.27
C LEU A 121 12.83 2.56 7.19
N LYS A 122 12.39 2.99 6.00
CA LYS A 122 12.19 2.10 4.85
C LYS A 122 13.49 1.44 4.38
N GLN A 123 14.62 2.13 4.44
CA GLN A 123 15.93 1.55 4.06
C GLN A 123 16.36 0.45 5.03
N THR A 124 15.90 0.51 6.29
CA THR A 124 16.17 -0.50 7.31
C THR A 124 15.13 -1.63 7.33
N ASP A 125 13.91 -1.37 6.86
CA ASP A 125 12.81 -2.35 6.83
C ASP A 125 11.91 -2.14 5.61
N TYR A 126 11.85 -3.17 4.74
CA TYR A 126 11.11 -3.14 3.48
C TYR A 126 9.59 -3.37 3.62
N SER A 127 9.09 -3.63 4.83
CA SER A 127 7.67 -3.89 5.08
C SER A 127 6.78 -2.65 4.97
N ILE A 128 7.37 -1.45 4.89
CA ILE A 128 6.66 -0.19 4.70
C ILE A 128 6.85 0.30 3.27
N HIS A 129 5.76 0.34 2.51
CA HIS A 129 5.76 0.79 1.13
C HIS A 129 5.46 2.30 1.04
N LEU A 130 6.51 3.10 0.88
CA LEU A 130 6.37 4.51 0.49
C LEU A 130 6.09 4.63 -1.02
N ASN A 131 5.10 5.45 -1.39
CA ASN A 131 4.82 5.79 -2.79
C ASN A 131 6.04 6.43 -3.49
N ARG A 132 6.22 6.18 -4.80
CA ARG A 132 7.35 6.69 -5.59
C ARG A 132 7.39 8.23 -5.66
N ALA A 133 6.23 8.90 -5.73
CA ALA A 133 6.17 10.37 -5.73
C ALA A 133 6.69 10.93 -4.40
N LEU A 134 6.24 10.37 -3.28
CA LEU A 134 6.75 10.71 -1.95
C LEU A 134 8.26 10.46 -1.82
N THR A 135 8.74 9.35 -2.37
CA THR A 135 10.18 9.02 -2.34
C THR A 135 11.01 10.00 -3.17
N ALA A 136 10.47 10.53 -4.27
CA ALA A 136 11.18 11.44 -5.18
C ALA A 136 11.23 12.89 -4.66
N LEU A 137 10.23 13.32 -3.89
CA LEU A 137 10.15 14.68 -3.33
C LEU A 137 11.29 14.99 -2.33
N TYR A 138 11.88 13.97 -1.72
CA TYR A 138 12.82 14.13 -0.61
C TYR A 138 14.14 13.37 -0.81
N LYS A 139 14.50 13.09 -2.08
CA LYS A 139 15.80 12.55 -2.49
C LYS A 139 16.86 13.63 -2.64
#